data_AF-A0A7R9UJ91-F1
#
_entry.id   AF-A0A7R9UJ91-F1
#
_cell.length_a   1.000
_cell.length_b   1.000
_cell.length_c   1.000
_cell.angle_alpha   90.00
_cell.angle_beta   90.00
_cell.angle_gamma   90.00
#
_symmetry.space_group_name_H-M   'P 1'
#
loop_
_entity.id
_entity.type
_entity.pdbx_description
1 polymer ?
#
loop_
_entity_poly.entity_id
_entity_poly.type
_entity_poly.pdbx_seq_one_letter_code
_entity_poly.pdbx_strand_id
1 'polypeptide(L)'
;EKVVTHLLKAGLNPAQLGVITPYEGQRAFLSTYMLRQGILRHELYAELEVASVDAFQGREKDFILLSCVRSNEGQGLGFVSDPRRLNVALTRAKYGLILFGNPKVLSRSPLWNNLLVHFKERGCLVEGALTNLQQSTIAFAPSKRYVPSNRLLPPPDAPPLYGDADRAGASYAAAFPPPSSYAAY
;
A
#
# COMPACT_ATOMS: atom_id res chain seq x y z
N GLU A 1 14.85 -4.60 6.33
CA GLU A 1 15.97 -5.10 7.15
C GLU A 1 16.47 -4.03 8.13
N LYS A 2 17.18 -2.97 7.71
CA LYS A 2 17.77 -1.97 8.63
C LYS A 2 16.85 -1.48 9.77
N VAL A 3 15.61 -1.10 9.47
CA VAL A 3 14.65 -0.64 10.48
C VAL A 3 14.21 -1.76 11.42
N VAL A 4 13.97 -2.97 10.90
CA VAL A 4 13.70 -4.16 11.72
C VAL A 4 14.85 -4.39 12.70
N THR A 5 16.08 -4.42 12.19
CA THR A 5 17.29 -4.61 13.00
C THR A 5 17.44 -3.53 14.07
N HIS A 6 17.14 -2.28 13.73
CA HIS A 6 17.19 -1.18 14.69
C HIS A 6 16.17 -1.38 15.83
N LEU A 7 14.93 -1.76 15.51
CA LEU A 7 13.88 -2.01 16.49
C LEU A 7 14.22 -3.23 17.39
N LEU A 8 14.73 -4.31 16.81
CA LEU A 8 15.20 -5.47 17.58
C LEU A 8 16.35 -5.10 18.53
N LYS A 9 17.30 -4.29 18.07
CA LYS A 9 18.40 -3.77 18.92
C LYS A 9 17.92 -2.83 20.03
N ALA A 10 16.79 -2.15 19.82
CA ALA A 10 16.14 -1.34 20.84
C ALA A 10 15.39 -2.18 21.89
N GLY A 11 15.39 -3.52 21.77
CA GLY A 11 14.84 -4.44 22.75
C GLY A 11 13.47 -4.99 22.41
N LEU A 12 12.93 -4.71 21.21
CA LEU A 12 11.65 -5.29 20.79
C LEU A 12 11.83 -6.76 20.44
N ASN A 13 10.86 -7.58 20.84
CA ASN A 13 10.79 -8.98 20.47
C ASN A 13 10.26 -9.13 19.02
N PRO A 14 10.78 -10.07 18.20
CA PRO A 14 10.23 -10.36 16.87
C PRO A 14 8.70 -10.52 16.83
N ALA A 15 8.09 -11.12 17.85
CA ALA A 15 6.65 -11.31 17.96
C ALA A 15 5.86 -9.99 18.06
N GLN A 16 6.51 -8.89 18.46
CA GLN A 16 5.94 -7.54 18.54
C GLN A 16 6.01 -6.77 17.21
N LEU A 17 6.78 -7.28 16.24
CA LEU A 17 6.99 -6.65 14.95
C LEU A 17 6.19 -7.36 13.85
N GLY A 18 5.60 -6.60 12.94
CA GLY A 18 5.00 -7.11 11.72
C GLY A 18 5.47 -6.33 10.49
N VAL A 19 5.77 -7.03 9.41
CA VAL A 19 6.09 -6.44 8.11
C VAL A 19 4.96 -6.74 7.14
N ILE A 20 4.32 -5.70 6.63
CA ILE A 20 3.23 -5.80 5.68
C ILE A 20 3.71 -5.32 4.32
N THR A 21 3.42 -6.10 3.27
CA THR A 21 3.69 -5.71 1.88
C THR A 21 2.59 -6.21 0.95
N PRO A 22 2.14 -5.39 -0.02
CA PRO A 22 1.05 -5.74 -0.92
C PRO A 22 1.42 -6.77 -1.99
N TYR A 23 2.72 -7.00 -2.23
CA TYR A 23 3.21 -7.88 -3.29
C TYR A 23 3.87 -9.13 -2.71
N GLU A 24 3.44 -10.28 -3.19
CA GLU A 24 3.97 -11.59 -2.77
C GLU A 24 5.46 -11.75 -3.07
N GLY A 25 5.91 -11.27 -4.23
CA GLY A 25 7.35 -11.25 -4.56
C GLY A 25 8.18 -10.44 -3.56
N GLN A 26 7.65 -9.31 -3.08
CA GLN A 26 8.32 -8.52 -2.04
C GLN A 26 8.30 -9.25 -0.69
N ARG A 27 7.22 -9.94 -0.35
CA ARG A 27 7.12 -10.74 0.89
C ARG A 27 8.22 -11.79 0.92
N ALA A 28 8.28 -12.63 -0.13
CA ALA A 28 9.29 -13.68 -0.27
C ALA A 28 10.72 -13.13 -0.28
N PHE A 29 10.94 -12.02 -1.00
CA PHE A 29 12.22 -11.31 -1.01
C PHE A 29 12.62 -10.84 0.38
N LEU A 30 11.74 -10.16 1.11
CA LEU A 30 12.04 -9.62 2.44
C LEU A 30 12.36 -10.72 3.44
N SER A 31 11.57 -11.80 3.46
CA SER A 31 11.84 -12.96 4.32
C SER A 31 13.22 -13.56 4.03
N THR A 32 13.52 -13.83 2.76
CA THR A 32 14.82 -14.43 2.36
C THR A 32 15.98 -13.48 2.61
N TYR A 33 15.82 -12.21 2.28
CA TYR A 33 16.84 -11.19 2.40
C TYR A 33 17.22 -10.97 3.87
N MET A 34 16.25 -10.86 4.77
CA MET A 34 16.51 -10.66 6.20
C MET A 34 17.23 -11.86 6.82
N LEU A 35 16.88 -13.10 6.43
CA LEU A 35 17.58 -14.30 6.92
C LEU A 35 19.04 -14.38 6.45
N ARG A 36 19.33 -13.91 5.22
CA ARG A 36 20.68 -14.02 4.63
C ARG A 36 21.59 -12.84 4.94
N GLN A 37 21.02 -11.64 5.06
CA GLN A 37 21.77 -10.37 5.14
C GLN A 37 21.60 -9.69 6.49
N GLY A 38 20.71 -10.20 7.35
CA GLY A 38 20.54 -9.69 8.70
C GLY A 38 21.81 -9.85 9.53
N ILE A 39 22.14 -8.83 10.31
CA ILE A 39 23.35 -8.82 11.15
C ILE A 39 23.12 -9.41 12.56
N LEU A 40 21.86 -9.64 12.94
CA LEU A 40 21.49 -10.28 14.19
C LEU A 40 21.39 -11.80 14.02
N ARG A 41 21.11 -12.50 15.13
CA ARG A 41 20.89 -13.94 15.13
C ARG A 41 19.77 -14.33 14.17
N HIS A 42 19.96 -15.41 13.44
CA HIS A 42 19.05 -15.87 12.39
C HIS A 42 17.62 -16.10 12.91
N GLU A 43 17.50 -16.63 14.12
CA GLU A 43 16.22 -16.96 14.77
C GLU A 43 15.33 -15.71 14.93
N LEU A 44 15.95 -14.57 15.24
CA LEU A 44 15.20 -13.31 15.40
C LEU A 44 14.53 -12.86 14.11
N TYR A 45 15.16 -13.09 12.96
CA TYR A 45 14.56 -12.78 11.67
C TYR A 45 13.58 -13.85 11.20
N ALA A 46 13.79 -15.11 11.59
CA ALA A 46 12.91 -16.23 11.25
C ALA A 46 11.54 -16.13 11.96
N GLU A 47 11.52 -15.58 13.18
CA GLU A 47 10.29 -15.35 13.94
C GLU A 47 9.49 -14.13 13.47
N LEU A 48 10.06 -13.28 12.62
CA LEU A 48 9.37 -12.10 12.11
C LEU A 48 8.25 -12.48 11.17
N GLU A 49 7.12 -11.85 11.40
CA GLU A 49 5.98 -12.03 10.54
C GLU A 49 6.04 -11.09 9.34
N VAL A 50 6.22 -11.66 8.15
CA VAL A 50 6.19 -10.94 6.87
C VAL A 50 5.02 -11.46 6.04
N ALA A 51 3.98 -10.64 5.87
CA ALA A 51 2.74 -11.07 5.21
C ALA A 51 2.09 -9.98 4.35
N SER A 52 1.11 -10.41 3.55
CA SER A 52 0.25 -9.49 2.80
C SER A 52 -0.76 -8.80 3.72
N VAL A 53 -1.36 -7.70 3.23
CA VAL A 53 -2.41 -6.98 3.96
C VAL A 53 -3.58 -7.91 4.30
N ASP A 54 -4.01 -8.72 3.33
CA ASP A 54 -5.16 -9.61 3.49
C ASP A 54 -4.87 -10.70 4.53
N ALA A 55 -3.65 -11.25 4.55
CA ALA A 55 -3.23 -12.22 5.56
C ALA A 55 -3.15 -11.60 6.96
N PHE A 56 -2.85 -10.30 7.08
CA PHE A 56 -2.77 -9.56 8.35
C PHE A 56 -4.14 -9.13 8.92
N GLN A 57 -5.23 -9.38 8.20
CA GLN A 57 -6.56 -8.96 8.64
C GLN A 57 -6.95 -9.62 9.98
N GLY A 58 -7.49 -8.82 10.91
CA GLY A 58 -7.90 -9.29 12.24
C GLY A 58 -6.75 -9.52 13.22
N ARG A 59 -5.51 -9.32 12.80
CA ARG A 59 -4.31 -9.46 13.64
C ARG A 59 -3.69 -8.09 13.87
N GLU A 60 -2.87 -7.96 14.90
CA GLU A 60 -2.24 -6.69 15.30
C GLU A 60 -0.85 -6.96 15.88
N LYS A 61 0.03 -5.96 15.77
CA LYS A 61 1.39 -5.99 16.30
C LYS A 61 1.69 -4.66 16.96
N ASP A 62 2.66 -4.65 17.87
CA ASP A 62 3.07 -3.42 18.55
C ASP A 62 3.61 -2.41 17.53
N PHE A 63 4.42 -2.87 16.58
CA PHE A 63 4.93 -2.07 15.48
C PHE A 63 4.69 -2.73 14.13
N ILE A 64 4.26 -1.93 13.16
CA ILE A 64 4.05 -2.34 11.77
C ILE A 64 4.97 -1.58 10.85
N LEU A 65 5.63 -2.32 9.96
CA LEU A 65 6.44 -1.80 8.86
C LEU A 65 5.71 -2.07 7.55
N LEU A 66 5.23 -1.03 6.88
CA LEU A 66 4.50 -1.13 5.61
C LEU A 66 5.41 -0.80 4.43
N SER A 67 5.68 -1.78 3.57
CA SER A 67 6.45 -1.60 2.34
C SER A 67 5.52 -1.45 1.12
N CYS A 68 5.47 -0.27 0.50
CA CYS A 68 4.57 0.01 -0.62
C CYS A 68 5.10 -0.48 -1.99
N VAL A 69 6.40 -0.71 -2.11
CA VAL A 69 7.13 -1.26 -3.29
C VAL A 69 7.11 -0.38 -4.55
N ARG A 70 5.94 0.08 -4.99
CA ARG A 70 5.76 0.73 -6.28
C ARG A 70 6.55 2.02 -6.41
N SER A 71 7.40 2.05 -7.43
CA SER A 71 8.31 3.16 -7.75
C SER A 71 8.36 3.48 -9.25
N ASN A 72 7.42 2.93 -10.04
CA ASN A 72 7.35 3.16 -11.48
C ASN A 72 6.28 4.19 -11.84
N GLU A 73 6.61 5.08 -12.76
CA GLU A 73 5.74 6.19 -13.17
C GLU A 73 4.73 5.81 -14.26
N GLY A 74 4.96 4.74 -15.02
CA GLY A 74 4.10 4.38 -16.16
C GLY A 74 2.89 3.50 -15.81
N GLN A 75 2.80 2.97 -14.60
CA GLN A 75 1.78 1.97 -14.23
C GLN A 75 0.96 2.42 -13.02
N GLY A 76 -0.36 2.18 -13.04
CA GLY A 76 -1.24 2.49 -11.92
C GLY A 76 -0.83 1.75 -10.63
N LEU A 77 -1.12 2.34 -9.46
CA LEU A 77 -0.71 1.83 -8.14
C LEU A 77 -1.20 0.39 -7.83
N GLY A 78 -2.19 -0.12 -8.57
CA GLY A 78 -2.67 -1.49 -8.46
C GLY A 78 -3.22 -1.78 -7.06
N PHE A 79 -2.75 -2.86 -6.42
CA PHE A 79 -3.15 -3.25 -5.06
C PHE A 79 -3.03 -2.11 -4.04
N VAL A 80 -2.09 -1.19 -4.24
CA VAL A 80 -1.83 -0.08 -3.32
C VAL A 80 -2.93 0.99 -3.37
N SER A 81 -3.73 1.09 -4.45
CA SER A 81 -4.82 2.07 -4.54
C SER A 81 -6.12 1.67 -3.84
N ASP A 82 -6.23 0.44 -3.32
CA ASP A 82 -7.44 0.00 -2.61
C ASP A 82 -7.54 0.66 -1.22
N PRO A 83 -8.55 1.52 -0.98
CA PRO A 83 -8.73 2.21 0.30
C PRO A 83 -8.98 1.27 1.47
N ARG A 84 -9.63 0.12 1.24
CA ARG A 84 -9.97 -0.83 2.30
C ARG A 84 -8.70 -1.50 2.81
N ARG A 85 -7.83 -1.91 1.89
CA ARG A 85 -6.53 -2.50 2.21
C ARG A 85 -5.59 -1.49 2.87
N LEU A 86 -5.59 -0.24 2.41
CA LEU A 86 -4.85 0.81 3.10
C LEU A 86 -5.34 0.98 4.55
N ASN A 87 -6.66 1.05 4.76
CA ASN A 87 -7.22 1.17 6.11
C ASN A 87 -6.82 -0.01 7.01
N VAL A 88 -6.90 -1.24 6.50
CA VAL A 88 -6.45 -2.42 7.25
C VAL A 88 -4.98 -2.27 7.62
N ALA A 89 -4.09 -1.98 6.66
CA ALA A 89 -2.66 -1.84 6.89
C ALA A 89 -2.31 -0.75 7.91
N LEU A 90 -2.95 0.42 7.83
CA LEU A 90 -2.71 1.55 8.75
C LEU A 90 -3.17 1.26 10.19
N THR A 91 -4.16 0.36 10.37
CA THR A 91 -4.78 0.07 11.67
C THR A 91 -4.26 -1.22 12.32
N ARG A 92 -3.18 -1.81 11.81
CA ARG A 92 -2.57 -3.03 12.42
C ARG A 92 -1.59 -2.74 13.55
N ALA A 93 -1.13 -1.50 13.70
CA ALA A 93 -0.13 -1.10 14.69
C ALA A 93 -0.77 -0.61 16.00
N LYS A 94 -0.25 -1.08 17.15
CA LYS A 94 -0.67 -0.56 18.47
C LYS A 94 0.11 0.69 18.89
N TYR A 95 1.42 0.68 18.69
CA TYR A 95 2.32 1.73 19.18
C TYR A 95 2.98 2.51 18.04
N GLY A 96 3.36 1.86 16.95
CA GLY A 96 4.07 2.55 15.87
C GLY A 96 3.87 1.97 14.47
N LEU A 97 3.72 2.86 13.49
CA LEU A 97 3.66 2.53 12.08
C LEU A 97 4.82 3.22 11.35
N ILE A 98 5.58 2.45 10.57
CA ILE A 98 6.64 2.96 9.70
C ILE A 98 6.31 2.59 8.26
N LEU A 99 6.23 3.58 7.37
CA LEU A 99 5.84 3.40 5.99
C LEU A 99 7.03 3.67 5.05
N PHE A 100 7.28 2.73 4.14
CA PHE A 100 8.32 2.83 3.12
C PHE A 100 7.67 2.92 1.74
N GLY A 101 7.92 4.00 1.02
CA GLY A 101 7.37 4.17 -0.32
C GLY A 101 8.00 5.33 -1.08
N ASN A 102 7.75 5.35 -2.38
CA ASN A 102 8.15 6.47 -3.23
C ASN A 102 7.02 7.52 -3.25
N PRO A 103 7.19 8.69 -2.61
CA PRO A 103 6.13 9.68 -2.50
C PRO A 103 5.72 10.27 -3.86
N LYS A 104 6.61 10.30 -4.87
CA LYS A 104 6.29 10.77 -6.22
C LYS A 104 5.29 9.88 -6.96
N VAL A 105 5.33 8.58 -6.66
CA VAL A 105 4.44 7.59 -7.29
C VAL A 105 3.15 7.47 -6.49
N LEU A 106 3.25 7.43 -5.15
CA LEU A 106 2.10 7.32 -4.25
C LEU A 106 1.18 8.54 -4.32
N SER A 107 1.71 9.77 -4.40
CA SER A 107 0.92 11.01 -4.44
C SER A 107 -0.01 11.14 -5.65
N ARG A 108 0.13 10.27 -6.65
CA ARG A 108 -0.78 10.23 -7.81
C ARG A 108 -2.17 9.72 -7.45
N SER A 109 -2.31 8.94 -6.38
CA SER A 109 -3.62 8.62 -5.82
C SER A 109 -4.05 9.72 -4.86
N PRO A 110 -5.26 10.29 -4.99
CA PRO A 110 -5.77 11.29 -4.06
C PRO A 110 -5.72 10.84 -2.59
N LEU A 111 -6.03 9.56 -2.33
CA LEU A 111 -6.00 8.99 -0.99
C LEU A 111 -4.58 8.99 -0.39
N TRP A 112 -3.60 8.57 -1.19
CA TRP A 112 -2.20 8.55 -0.77
C TRP A 112 -1.60 9.95 -0.69
N ASN A 113 -1.97 10.87 -1.58
CA ASN A 113 -1.58 12.26 -1.49
C ASN A 113 -2.02 12.86 -0.15
N ASN A 114 -3.28 12.63 0.24
CA ASN A 114 -3.79 13.13 1.51
C ASN A 114 -3.04 12.52 2.70
N LEU A 115 -2.72 11.22 2.65
CA LEU A 115 -1.91 10.57 3.68
C LEU A 115 -0.51 11.18 3.75
N LEU A 116 0.17 11.39 2.62
CA LEU A 116 1.51 11.97 2.58
C LEU A 116 1.53 13.42 3.05
N VAL A 117 0.53 14.22 2.67
CA VAL A 117 0.34 15.59 3.17
C VAL A 117 0.17 15.57 4.69
N HIS A 118 -0.67 14.68 5.21
CA HIS A 118 -0.86 14.53 6.66
C HIS A 118 0.44 14.18 7.39
N PHE A 119 1.24 13.25 6.85
CA PHE A 119 2.54 12.90 7.42
C PHE A 119 3.52 14.08 7.35
N LYS A 120 3.49 14.86 6.27
CA LYS A 120 4.33 16.06 6.11
C LYS A 120 3.96 17.16 7.11
N GLU A 121 2.68 17.45 7.27
CA GLU A 121 2.18 18.46 8.22
C GLU A 121 2.53 18.12 9.68
N ARG A 122 2.64 16.82 10.00
CA ARG A 122 3.08 16.34 11.33
C ARG A 122 4.59 16.24 11.48
N GLY A 123 5.38 16.60 10.47
CA GLY A 123 6.84 16.46 10.49
C GLY A 123 7.33 15.00 10.46
N CYS A 124 6.47 14.06 10.07
CA CYS A 124 6.76 12.61 10.04
C CYS A 124 7.15 12.09 8.66
N LEU A 125 7.08 12.92 7.61
CA LEU A 125 7.61 12.56 6.29
C LEU A 125 9.10 12.86 6.24
N VAL A 126 9.91 11.80 6.26
CA VAL A 126 11.38 11.90 6.37
C VAL A 126 12.10 11.10 5.29
N GLU A 127 13.34 11.49 5.01
CA GLU A 127 14.26 10.85 4.08
C GLU A 127 15.70 10.81 4.64
N GLY A 128 16.59 10.08 3.97
CA GLY A 128 17.98 9.94 4.38
C GLY A 128 18.28 8.66 5.17
N ALA A 129 19.44 8.63 5.83
CA ALA A 129 19.88 7.48 6.60
C ALA A 129 19.10 7.35 7.91
N LEU A 130 18.85 6.12 8.38
CA LEU A 130 18.11 5.88 9.63
C LEU A 130 18.75 6.56 10.85
N THR A 131 20.07 6.72 10.85
CA THR A 131 20.83 7.41 11.91
C THR A 131 20.74 8.93 11.86
N ASN A 132 20.27 9.50 10.75
CA ASN A 132 20.18 10.94 10.52
C ASN A 132 19.02 11.27 9.57
N LEU A 133 17.80 10.94 10.00
CA LEU A 133 16.60 11.22 9.23
C LEU A 133 16.33 12.72 9.18
N GLN A 134 16.01 13.22 7.99
CA GLN A 134 15.71 14.62 7.73
C GLN A 134 14.29 14.74 7.17
N GLN A 135 13.58 15.82 7.49
CA GLN A 135 12.25 16.04 6.93
C GLN A 135 12.33 16.23 5.42
N SER A 136 11.44 15.55 4.69
CA SER A 136 11.45 15.61 3.23
C SER A 136 10.97 16.96 2.71
N THR A 137 11.69 17.49 1.73
CA THR A 137 11.38 18.78 1.08
C THR A 137 10.30 18.68 0.00
N ILE A 138 9.89 17.46 -0.38
CA ILE A 138 8.96 17.22 -1.49
C ILE A 138 7.64 17.98 -1.30
N ALA A 139 7.22 18.71 -2.33
CA ALA A 139 5.91 19.37 -2.36
C ALA A 139 4.83 18.43 -2.91
N PHE A 140 3.64 18.50 -2.32
CA PHE A 140 2.47 17.76 -2.79
C PHE A 140 1.39 18.72 -3.27
N ALA A 141 0.51 18.23 -4.13
CA ALA A 141 -0.71 18.95 -4.45
C ALA A 141 -1.59 19.09 -3.19
N PRO A 142 -2.41 20.16 -3.10
CA PRO A 142 -3.34 20.32 -1.98
C PRO A 142 -4.21 19.08 -1.77
N SER A 143 -4.46 18.76 -0.50
CA SER A 143 -5.35 17.66 -0.12
C SER A 143 -6.73 17.86 -0.76
N LYS A 144 -7.21 16.85 -1.47
CA LYS A 144 -8.55 16.86 -2.09
C LYS A 144 -9.45 15.95 -1.26
N ARG A 145 -10.73 16.31 -1.11
CA ARG A 145 -11.69 15.42 -0.43
C ARG A 145 -11.73 14.07 -1.16
N TYR A 146 -11.36 12.99 -0.47
CA TYR A 146 -11.44 11.66 -1.04
C TYR A 146 -12.91 11.25 -1.15
N VAL A 147 -13.39 10.98 -2.37
CA VAL A 147 -14.74 10.46 -2.63
C VAL A 147 -14.60 9.02 -3.11
N PRO A 148 -15.11 8.02 -2.36
CA PRO A 148 -15.10 6.64 -2.81
C PRO A 148 -15.93 6.50 -4.09
N SER A 149 -15.45 5.73 -5.07
CA SER A 149 -16.15 5.55 -6.35
C SER A 149 -17.59 5.04 -6.18
N ASN A 150 -17.86 4.25 -5.15
CA ASN A 150 -19.20 3.73 -4.83
C ASN A 150 -20.19 4.79 -4.30
N ARG A 151 -19.75 6.03 -4.06
CA ARG A 151 -20.60 7.16 -3.63
C ARG A 151 -20.77 8.22 -4.72
N LEU A 152 -20.19 8.02 -5.89
CA LEU A 152 -20.56 8.80 -7.06
C LEU A 152 -21.92 8.28 -7.52
N LEU A 153 -23.00 8.85 -6.98
CA LEU A 153 -24.29 8.77 -7.65
C LEU A 153 -24.07 9.36 -9.06
N PRO A 154 -24.60 8.71 -10.12
CA PRO A 154 -24.63 9.37 -11.41
C PRO A 154 -25.33 10.73 -11.24
N PRO A 155 -24.90 11.77 -11.99
CA PRO A 155 -25.59 13.06 -11.95
C PRO A 155 -27.09 12.84 -12.19
N PRO A 156 -27.97 13.67 -11.59
CA PRO A 156 -29.43 13.50 -11.69
C PRO A 156 -29.92 13.47 -13.14
N ASP A 157 -29.15 14.03 -14.08
CA ASP A 157 -29.44 14.08 -15.51
C ASP A 157 -28.67 13.02 -16.34
N ALA A 158 -28.06 12.02 -15.68
CA ALA A 158 -27.44 10.93 -16.41
C ALA A 158 -28.53 10.10 -17.12
N PRO A 159 -28.43 9.87 -18.44
CA PRO A 159 -29.36 8.99 -19.12
C PRO A 159 -29.30 7.60 -18.47
N PRO A 160 -30.44 6.90 -18.35
CA PRO A 160 -30.48 5.58 -17.71
C PRO A 160 -29.48 4.66 -18.41
N LEU A 161 -28.57 4.07 -17.63
CA LEU A 161 -27.70 3.02 -18.10
C LEU A 161 -28.55 1.77 -18.31
N TYR A 162 -28.55 1.29 -19.56
CA TYR A 162 -29.28 0.14 -20.08
C TYR A 162 -30.79 0.33 -20.26
N GLY A 163 -31.17 0.45 -21.53
CA GLY A 163 -32.52 0.20 -21.99
C GLY A 163 -32.89 -1.28 -21.85
N ASP A 164 -34.17 -1.51 -21.60
CA ASP A 164 -34.84 -2.80 -21.71
C ASP A 164 -34.44 -3.52 -23.00
N ALA A 165 -33.60 -4.54 -22.88
CA ALA A 165 -33.30 -5.46 -23.95
C ALA A 165 -34.41 -6.52 -24.03
N ASP A 166 -35.60 -6.10 -24.47
CA ASP A 166 -36.66 -7.00 -24.91
C ASP A 166 -37.43 -6.36 -26.07
N ARG A 167 -36.77 -6.31 -27.24
CA ARG A 167 -37.38 -6.54 -28.58
C ARG A 167 -36.37 -6.25 -29.70
N ALA A 168 -36.07 -7.33 -30.43
CA ALA A 168 -35.82 -7.37 -31.87
C ALA A 168 -34.75 -6.44 -32.50
N GLY A 169 -33.63 -7.07 -32.89
CA GLY A 169 -33.15 -6.96 -34.28
C GLY A 169 -32.13 -5.86 -34.60
N ALA A 170 -30.97 -6.31 -35.10
CA ALA A 170 -30.01 -5.60 -35.96
C ALA A 170 -28.97 -4.64 -35.31
N SER A 171 -27.75 -5.19 -35.21
CA SER A 171 -26.45 -4.60 -35.58
C SER A 171 -26.10 -3.15 -35.19
N TYR A 172 -25.18 -3.00 -34.23
CA TYR A 172 -23.94 -2.23 -34.42
C TYR A 172 -22.84 -2.82 -33.51
N ALA A 173 -21.82 -3.39 -34.14
CA ALA A 173 -20.61 -3.89 -33.47
C ALA A 173 -19.52 -2.81 -33.52
N ALA A 174 -18.97 -2.47 -32.35
CA ALA A 174 -17.74 -1.71 -32.01
C ALA A 174 -18.09 -0.75 -30.86
N ALA A 175 -17.44 -0.72 -29.71
CA ALA A 175 -16.09 -1.13 -29.35
C ALA A 175 -16.05 -1.59 -27.88
N PHE A 176 -14.94 -2.23 -27.52
CA PHE A 176 -14.49 -2.76 -26.22
C PHE A 176 -14.43 -4.30 -26.18
N PRO A 177 -13.22 -4.88 -26.23
CA PRO A 177 -13.04 -6.32 -26.00
C PRO A 177 -13.18 -6.66 -24.50
N PRO A 178 -13.76 -7.82 -24.15
CA PRO A 178 -13.95 -8.26 -22.77
C PRO A 178 -12.64 -8.76 -22.13
N PRO A 179 -12.51 -8.69 -20.79
CA PRO A 179 -11.30 -9.11 -20.10
C PRO A 179 -11.37 -10.59 -19.69
N SER A 180 -10.68 -11.47 -20.43
CA SER A 180 -10.17 -12.73 -19.87
C SER A 180 -9.03 -13.32 -20.72
N SER A 181 -7.80 -13.24 -20.21
CA SER A 181 -6.77 -14.28 -20.26
C SER A 181 -5.41 -13.65 -20.02
N TYR A 182 -4.75 -13.95 -18.90
CA TYR A 182 -3.30 -14.21 -18.88
C TYR A 182 -3.00 -14.99 -17.59
N ALA A 183 -3.19 -16.30 -17.70
CA ALA A 183 -2.31 -17.26 -17.05
C ALA A 183 -1.11 -17.50 -17.99
N ALA A 184 0.04 -17.84 -17.39
CA ALA A 184 1.33 -18.20 -18.00
C ALA A 184 2.12 -17.05 -18.64
N TYR A 185 3.11 -16.51 -17.91
CA TYR A 185 4.54 -16.88 -17.99
C TYR A 185 5.25 -16.40 -16.72
#